data_AF-A0A1Y2T523-F1
#
_entry.id   AF-A0A1Y2T523-F1
#
_cell.length_a   1.000
_cell.length_b   1.000
_cell.length_c   1.000
_cell.angle_alpha   90.00
_cell.angle_beta   90.00
_cell.angle_gamma   90.00
#
_symmetry.space_group_name_H-M   'P 1'
#
loop_
_entity.id
_entity.type
_entity.pdbx_description
1 polymer ?
#
loop_
_entity_poly.entity_id
_entity_poly.type
_entity_poly.pdbx_seq_one_letter_code
_entity_poly.pdbx_strand_id
1 'polypeptide(L)'
;MHPTSGIQQVPGGWTGHGKVYPYEFRSQKIPGGAGTCRSPLEERLFRALARNPAVLSFAVRPMRIAFHVGPKAHHFTPDVLVQYADGRKVLVVVKPGQTVPDPAEQAMFKAAADYAAAHGMAFEVWTGPRWVSATDPRGGNGDFDIATAARLQTEAAAADQPHRREPAKGTLTFWTVIVVVVVLVMLMRLAH
;
A
#
# COMPACT_ATOMS: atom_id res chain seq x y z
N MET A 1 8.82 33.79 0.37
CA MET A 1 10.23 33.35 0.51
C MET A 1 10.25 31.83 0.56
N HIS A 2 10.77 31.18 -0.48
CA HIS A 2 10.93 29.72 -0.49
C HIS A 2 12.27 29.34 0.14
N PRO A 3 12.31 28.43 1.14
CA PRO A 3 13.56 27.98 1.72
C PRO A 3 14.31 27.10 0.71
N THR A 4 15.51 27.52 0.35
CA THR A 4 16.46 26.76 -0.47
C THR A 4 16.95 25.56 0.34
N SER A 5 16.54 24.34 -0.03
CA SER A 5 16.97 23.12 0.66
C SER A 5 18.46 22.86 0.40
N GLY A 6 19.30 23.10 1.42
CA GLY A 6 20.73 22.80 1.38
C GLY A 6 20.98 21.30 1.49
N ILE A 7 21.66 20.71 0.51
CA ILE A 7 22.03 19.30 0.49
C ILE A 7 23.42 19.16 1.12
N GLN A 8 23.53 18.45 2.25
CA GLN A 8 24.81 18.13 2.89
C GLN A 8 25.32 16.78 2.36
N GLN A 9 26.52 16.76 1.76
CA GLN A 9 27.12 15.56 1.15
C GLN A 9 27.90 14.73 2.18
N VAL A 10 27.87 13.41 2.03
CA VAL A 10 28.75 12.44 2.72
C VAL A 10 29.85 11.96 1.75
N PRO A 11 31.10 11.69 2.20
CA PRO A 11 32.23 11.43 1.30
C PRO A 11 32.27 9.98 0.81
N GLY A 12 32.40 9.77 -0.51
CA GLY A 12 32.95 8.55 -1.11
C GLY A 12 32.06 7.82 -2.13
N GLY A 13 32.23 8.11 -3.44
CA GLY A 13 31.70 7.28 -4.53
C GLY A 13 31.26 8.06 -5.79
N TRP A 14 32.10 8.07 -6.82
CA TRP A 14 31.86 8.84 -8.07
C TRP A 14 30.80 8.15 -8.96
N THR A 15 29.76 8.87 -9.41
CA THR A 15 28.87 8.47 -10.52
C THR A 15 28.54 9.69 -11.39
N GLY A 16 28.39 9.51 -12.71
CA GLY A 16 28.48 10.53 -13.78
C GLY A 16 27.58 11.77 -13.76
N HIS A 17 26.91 12.10 -12.65
CA HIS A 17 26.23 13.38 -12.43
C HIS A 17 26.71 14.12 -11.16
N GLY A 18 27.87 13.74 -10.61
CA GLY A 18 28.55 14.44 -9.51
C GLY A 18 27.94 14.22 -8.12
N LYS A 19 26.92 13.37 -7.98
CA LYS A 19 26.37 12.96 -6.68
C LYS A 19 26.84 11.56 -6.31
N VAL A 20 27.29 11.45 -5.07
CA VAL A 20 27.57 10.18 -4.40
C VAL A 20 26.27 9.72 -3.73
N TYR A 21 25.86 8.49 -4.00
CA TYR A 21 24.78 7.83 -3.26
C TYR A 21 25.37 6.76 -2.33
N PRO A 22 24.78 6.51 -1.16
CA PRO A 22 23.62 7.22 -0.62
C PRO A 22 23.97 8.62 -0.09
N TYR A 23 22.99 9.53 -0.07
CA TYR A 23 23.10 10.82 0.62
C TYR A 23 21.82 11.18 1.36
N GLU A 24 21.87 12.22 2.19
CA GLU A 24 20.72 12.70 2.94
C GLU A 24 19.86 13.69 2.13
N PHE A 25 18.63 13.30 1.81
CA PHE A 25 17.66 14.17 1.16
C PHE A 25 16.84 14.92 2.20
N ARG A 26 16.83 16.26 2.11
CA ARG A 26 16.14 17.14 3.07
C ARG A 26 14.86 17.73 2.50
N SER A 27 13.79 17.68 3.30
CA SER A 27 12.48 18.22 2.97
C SER A 27 11.66 18.46 4.24
N GLN A 28 10.92 19.57 4.28
CA GLN A 28 9.96 19.85 5.36
C GLN A 28 8.80 18.85 5.41
N LYS A 29 8.57 18.10 4.32
CA LYS A 29 7.55 17.06 4.24
C LYS A 29 8.02 15.69 4.76
N ILE A 30 9.30 15.54 5.07
CA ILE A 30 9.80 14.31 5.69
C ILE A 30 9.71 14.49 7.21
N PRO A 31 9.05 13.58 7.95
CA PRO A 31 9.11 13.59 9.41
C PRO A 31 10.57 13.52 9.90
N GLY A 32 11.00 14.50 10.70
CA GLY A 32 12.41 14.65 11.11
C GLY A 32 13.29 15.44 10.12
N GLY A 33 12.73 15.90 9.00
CA GLY A 33 13.36 16.84 8.06
C GLY A 33 14.29 16.22 7.01
N ALA A 34 14.63 14.94 7.14
CA ALA A 34 15.62 14.27 6.30
C ALA A 34 15.37 12.76 6.14
N GLY A 35 15.82 12.18 5.02
CA GLY A 35 15.80 10.74 4.77
C GLY A 35 16.91 10.29 3.83
N THR A 36 17.34 9.02 3.93
CA THR A 36 18.40 8.46 3.09
C THR A 36 17.92 8.25 1.66
N CYS A 37 18.56 8.91 0.69
CA CYS A 37 18.37 8.69 -0.73
C CYS A 37 19.50 7.82 -1.28
N ARG A 38 19.16 6.66 -1.83
CA ARG A 38 20.11 5.60 -2.23
C ARG A 38 20.28 5.46 -3.73
N SER A 39 19.46 6.15 -4.54
CA SER A 39 19.57 6.10 -5.99
C SER A 39 19.07 7.39 -6.66
N PRO A 40 19.50 7.65 -7.91
CA PRO A 40 18.95 8.72 -8.74
C PRO A 40 17.43 8.61 -8.93
N LEU A 41 16.89 7.39 -8.94
CA LEU A 41 15.46 7.16 -9.10
C LEU A 41 14.70 7.59 -7.83
N GLU A 42 15.16 7.18 -6.65
CA GLU A 42 14.62 7.66 -5.37
C GLU A 42 14.68 9.19 -5.28
N GLU A 43 15.79 9.81 -5.69
CA GLU A 43 15.92 11.28 -5.67
C GLU A 43 14.83 11.96 -6.52
N ARG A 44 14.58 11.44 -7.73
CA ARG A 44 13.56 12.02 -8.60
C ARG A 44 12.16 11.92 -7.96
N LEU A 45 11.83 10.79 -7.34
CA LEU A 45 10.59 10.63 -6.59
C LEU A 45 10.52 11.62 -5.43
N PHE A 46 11.55 11.70 -4.59
CA PHE A 46 11.55 12.57 -3.41
C PHE A 46 11.39 14.04 -3.79
N ARG A 47 12.03 14.48 -4.89
CA ARG A 47 11.84 15.83 -5.45
C ARG A 47 10.41 16.07 -5.93
N ALA A 48 9.79 15.08 -6.57
CA ALA A 48 8.40 15.19 -7.01
C ALA A 48 7.44 15.30 -5.82
N LEU A 49 7.59 14.43 -4.82
CA LEU A 49 6.79 14.45 -3.58
C LEU A 49 6.95 15.75 -2.80
N ALA A 50 8.20 16.25 -2.68
CA ALA A 50 8.48 17.51 -1.99
C ALA A 50 7.73 18.70 -2.63
N ARG A 51 7.64 18.75 -3.97
CA ARG A 51 6.98 19.84 -4.70
C ARG A 51 5.47 19.68 -4.86
N ASN A 52 4.93 18.47 -4.74
CA ASN A 52 3.51 18.22 -4.98
C ASN A 52 2.64 18.80 -3.85
N PRO A 53 1.78 19.80 -4.09
CA PRO A 53 0.96 20.43 -3.04
C PRO A 53 -0.07 19.48 -2.41
N ALA A 54 -0.47 18.42 -3.10
CA ALA A 54 -1.38 17.41 -2.55
C ALA A 54 -0.71 16.48 -1.53
N VAL A 55 0.63 16.43 -1.50
CA VAL A 55 1.39 15.62 -0.52
C VAL A 55 1.60 16.46 0.75
N LEU A 56 1.06 15.97 1.87
CA LEU A 56 1.28 16.55 3.19
C LEU A 56 2.64 16.15 3.75
N SER A 57 2.93 14.85 3.75
CA SER A 57 4.16 14.29 4.28
C SER A 57 4.55 13.00 3.55
N PHE A 58 5.82 12.61 3.65
CA PHE A 58 6.26 11.29 3.23
C PHE A 58 7.41 10.79 4.10
N ALA A 59 7.34 9.53 4.54
CA ALA A 59 8.36 8.88 5.34
C ALA A 59 9.24 7.97 4.47
N VAL A 60 10.56 8.12 4.57
CA VAL A 60 11.54 7.30 3.83
C VAL A 60 11.85 6.03 4.61
N ARG A 61 11.70 4.86 3.97
CA ARG A 61 11.89 3.54 4.58
C ARG A 61 11.11 3.36 5.89
N PRO A 62 9.78 3.49 5.85
CA PRO A 62 8.96 3.73 7.04
C PRO A 62 8.83 2.51 7.96
N MET A 63 8.91 1.29 7.42
CA MET A 63 8.68 0.05 8.16
C MET A 63 9.21 -1.17 7.41
N ARG A 64 9.46 -2.25 8.16
CA ARG A 64 9.84 -3.55 7.60
C ARG A 64 8.61 -4.46 7.53
N ILE A 65 8.31 -4.97 6.34
CA ILE A 65 7.17 -5.85 6.08
C ILE A 65 7.69 -7.28 5.92
N ALA A 66 7.13 -8.20 6.70
CA ALA A 66 7.40 -9.64 6.58
C ALA A 66 6.47 -10.26 5.54
N PHE A 67 6.98 -11.21 4.75
CA PHE A 67 6.19 -11.96 3.77
C PHE A 67 6.76 -13.36 3.54
N HIS A 68 5.98 -14.24 2.92
CA HIS A 68 6.39 -15.62 2.63
C HIS A 68 6.43 -15.85 1.12
N VAL A 69 7.48 -16.55 0.67
CA VAL A 69 7.58 -17.09 -0.69
C VAL A 69 7.83 -18.59 -0.56
N GLY A 70 6.77 -19.38 -0.73
CA GLY A 70 6.79 -20.81 -0.37
C GLY A 70 7.05 -20.99 1.13
N PRO A 71 7.97 -21.89 1.55
CA PRO A 71 8.26 -22.14 2.96
C PRO A 71 9.21 -21.11 3.60
N LYS A 72 9.76 -20.16 2.82
CA LYS A 72 10.77 -19.22 3.30
C LYS A 72 10.13 -17.90 3.72
N ALA A 73 10.51 -17.43 4.91
CA ALA A 73 10.17 -16.10 5.40
C ALA A 73 11.16 -15.06 4.85
N HIS A 74 10.63 -13.97 4.32
CA HIS A 74 11.35 -12.85 3.75
C HIS A 74 10.90 -11.55 4.42
N HIS A 75 11.71 -10.50 4.24
CA HIS A 75 11.35 -9.17 4.65
C HIS A 75 11.76 -8.18 3.58
N PHE A 76 10.99 -7.12 3.42
CA PHE A 76 11.39 -5.97 2.64
C PHE A 76 11.00 -4.68 3.37
N THR A 77 11.53 -3.55 2.91
CA THR A 77 11.23 -2.23 3.46
C THR A 77 10.81 -1.36 2.28
N PRO A 78 9.55 -0.89 2.21
CA PRO A 78 9.11 0.05 1.17
C PRO A 78 10.01 1.28 1.15
N ASP A 79 10.15 1.92 -0.01
CA ASP A 79 11.03 3.08 -0.11
C ASP A 79 10.39 4.32 0.51
N VAL A 80 9.06 4.48 0.35
CA VAL A 80 8.32 5.63 0.85
C VAL A 80 6.91 5.25 1.32
N LEU A 81 6.44 5.88 2.41
CA LEU A 81 5.02 6.00 2.72
C LEU A 81 4.60 7.46 2.54
N VAL A 82 3.67 7.72 1.61
CA VAL A 82 3.16 9.06 1.28
C VAL A 82 1.82 9.27 1.98
N GLN A 83 1.63 10.45 2.57
CA GLN A 83 0.34 10.91 3.09
C GLN A 83 -0.15 12.12 2.29
N TYR A 84 -1.34 12.00 1.72
CA TYR A 84 -1.98 13.04 0.91
C TYR A 84 -2.96 13.88 1.73
N ALA A 85 -3.26 15.09 1.23
CA ALA A 85 -4.17 16.05 1.84
C ALA A 85 -5.63 15.56 1.91
N ASP A 86 -6.01 14.65 1.01
CA ASP A 86 -7.32 14.00 0.99
C ASP A 86 -7.44 12.82 1.98
N GLY A 87 -6.40 12.59 2.79
CA GLY A 87 -6.36 11.50 3.79
C GLY A 87 -5.81 10.18 3.26
N ARG A 88 -5.58 10.03 1.95
CA ARG A 88 -5.01 8.79 1.39
C ARG A 88 -3.58 8.57 1.86
N LYS A 89 -3.24 7.30 2.07
CA LYS A 89 -1.89 6.82 2.36
C LYS A 89 -1.45 5.84 1.28
N VAL A 90 -0.24 6.01 0.75
CA VAL A 90 0.29 5.17 -0.33
C VAL A 90 1.68 4.68 0.03
N LEU A 91 1.85 3.35 0.06
CA LEU A 91 3.15 2.70 0.10
C LEU A 91 3.74 2.66 -1.30
N VAL A 92 4.96 3.18 -1.46
CA VAL A 92 5.64 3.27 -2.75
C VAL A 92 6.94 2.47 -2.70
N VAL A 93 7.14 1.65 -3.73
CA VAL A 93 8.41 0.97 -4.01
C VAL A 93 8.98 1.52 -5.32
N VAL A 94 10.26 1.90 -5.30
CA VAL A 94 10.98 2.50 -6.43
C VAL A 94 11.80 1.42 -7.13
N LYS A 95 11.47 1.15 -8.39
CA LYS A 95 12.13 0.09 -9.17
C LYS A 95 12.37 0.54 -10.60
N PRO A 96 13.51 0.21 -11.23
CA PRO A 96 13.64 0.41 -12.66
C PRO A 96 12.58 -0.37 -13.43
N GLY A 97 11.96 0.22 -14.46
CA GLY A 97 10.84 -0.38 -15.18
C GLY A 97 11.13 -1.78 -15.72
N GLN A 98 12.37 -2.03 -16.16
CA GLN A 98 12.82 -3.33 -16.67
C GLN A 98 12.86 -4.45 -15.61
N THR A 99 12.87 -4.10 -14.32
CA THR A 99 12.88 -5.09 -13.21
C THR A 99 11.48 -5.42 -12.71
N VAL A 100 10.48 -4.61 -13.05
CA VAL A 100 9.09 -4.83 -12.61
C VAL A 100 8.53 -6.19 -13.06
N PRO A 101 8.79 -6.70 -14.28
CA PRO A 101 8.27 -7.99 -14.69
C PRO A 101 8.92 -9.21 -13.99
N ASP A 102 9.97 -9.02 -13.20
CA ASP A 102 10.66 -10.13 -12.53
C ASP A 102 9.71 -10.86 -11.55
N PRO A 103 9.56 -12.20 -11.64
CA PRO A 103 8.64 -12.95 -10.78
C PRO A 103 8.91 -12.80 -9.28
N ALA A 104 10.16 -12.65 -8.85
CA ALA A 104 10.50 -12.46 -7.45
C ALA A 104 10.07 -11.06 -6.96
N GLU A 105 10.23 -10.04 -7.80
CA GLU A 105 9.75 -8.69 -7.53
C GLU A 105 8.22 -8.66 -7.46
N GLN A 106 7.53 -9.36 -8.37
CA GLN A 106 6.06 -9.50 -8.37
C GLN A 106 5.54 -10.15 -7.08
N ALA A 107 6.21 -11.19 -6.57
CA ALA A 107 5.83 -11.79 -5.29
C ALA A 107 5.96 -10.80 -4.12
N MET A 108 7.02 -10.00 -4.10
CA MET A 108 7.21 -8.92 -3.12
C MET A 108 6.14 -7.83 -3.28
N PHE A 109 5.83 -7.40 -4.50
CA PHE A 109 4.80 -6.39 -4.77
C PHE A 109 3.42 -6.86 -4.33
N LYS A 110 3.09 -8.13 -4.56
CA LYS A 110 1.84 -8.69 -4.07
C LYS A 110 1.78 -8.62 -2.54
N ALA A 111 2.84 -9.04 -1.85
CA ALA A 111 2.88 -8.96 -0.39
C ALA A 111 2.77 -7.51 0.13
N ALA A 112 3.38 -6.56 -0.59
CA ALA A 112 3.27 -5.14 -0.28
C ALA A 112 1.84 -4.60 -0.46
N ALA A 113 1.17 -5.01 -1.54
CA ALA A 113 -0.21 -4.66 -1.82
C ALA A 113 -1.17 -5.24 -0.76
N ASP A 114 -1.01 -6.53 -0.43
CA ASP A 114 -1.79 -7.19 0.62
C ASP A 114 -1.60 -6.48 1.97
N TYR A 115 -0.36 -6.13 2.32
CA TYR A 115 -0.05 -5.37 3.53
C TYR A 115 -0.70 -3.98 3.52
N ALA A 116 -0.59 -3.25 2.41
CA ALA A 116 -1.17 -1.92 2.27
C ALA A 116 -2.70 -1.97 2.46
N ALA A 117 -3.37 -2.89 1.79
CA ALA A 117 -4.82 -3.08 1.87
C ALA A 117 -5.27 -3.36 3.31
N ALA A 118 -4.57 -4.26 4.02
CA ALA A 118 -4.86 -4.61 5.41
C ALA A 118 -4.73 -3.42 6.39
N HIS A 119 -4.05 -2.34 5.99
CA HIS A 119 -3.81 -1.14 6.80
C HIS A 119 -4.51 0.10 6.24
N GLY A 120 -5.47 -0.05 5.32
CA GLY A 120 -6.19 1.08 4.72
C GLY A 120 -5.29 1.99 3.88
N MET A 121 -4.26 1.43 3.24
CA MET A 121 -3.32 2.12 2.37
C MET A 121 -3.42 1.58 0.93
N ALA A 122 -3.04 2.40 -0.04
CA ALA A 122 -2.76 1.94 -1.40
C ALA A 122 -1.29 1.51 -1.55
N PHE A 123 -0.99 0.75 -2.60
CA PHE A 123 0.38 0.35 -2.96
C PHE A 123 0.67 0.65 -4.42
N GLU A 124 1.84 1.24 -4.68
CA GLU A 124 2.28 1.65 -6.02
C GLU A 124 3.77 1.34 -6.25
N VAL A 125 4.13 1.03 -7.50
CA VAL A 125 5.51 0.89 -7.95
C VAL A 125 5.88 2.08 -8.82
N TRP A 126 6.92 2.82 -8.44
CA TRP A 126 7.40 3.97 -9.16
C TRP A 126 8.61 3.63 -10.03
N THR A 127 8.49 3.84 -11.34
CA THR A 127 9.51 3.43 -12.32
C THR A 127 10.24 4.60 -12.98
N GLY A 128 10.02 5.82 -12.50
CA GLY A 128 10.58 7.04 -13.07
C GLY A 128 9.48 7.93 -13.63
N PRO A 129 9.45 8.21 -14.94
CA PRO A 129 8.38 9.04 -15.51
C PRO A 129 6.99 8.40 -15.42
N ARG A 130 6.87 7.12 -15.03
CA ARG A 130 5.62 6.38 -14.96
C ARG A 130 5.38 5.78 -13.58
N TRP A 131 4.14 5.85 -13.15
CA TRP A 131 3.59 5.09 -12.04
C TRP A 131 3.01 3.77 -12.57
N VAL A 132 3.25 2.69 -11.85
CA VAL A 132 2.70 1.37 -12.17
C VAL A 132 1.94 0.86 -10.95
N SER A 133 0.64 0.59 -11.13
CA SER A 133 -0.14 -0.09 -10.09
C SER A 133 0.29 -1.56 -10.03
N ALA A 134 0.35 -2.14 -8.83
CA ALA A 134 0.57 -3.58 -8.69
C ALA A 134 -0.51 -4.43 -9.36
N THR A 135 -1.72 -3.87 -9.54
CA THR A 135 -2.84 -4.55 -10.19
C THR A 135 -2.88 -4.36 -11.71
N ASP A 136 -2.10 -3.42 -12.28
CA ASP A 136 -1.98 -3.22 -13.72
C ASP A 136 -0.53 -2.88 -14.13
N PRO A 137 0.29 -3.89 -14.46
CA PRO A 137 1.70 -3.71 -14.81
C PRO A 137 1.92 -3.07 -16.18
N ARG A 138 0.87 -2.88 -17.01
CA ARG A 138 1.00 -2.29 -18.34
C ARG A 138 1.17 -0.77 -18.31
N GLY A 139 0.77 -0.13 -17.20
CA GLY A 139 0.94 1.29 -16.95
C GLY A 139 0.13 2.19 -17.88
N GLY A 140 -0.71 3.05 -17.31
CA GLY A 140 -1.20 4.22 -18.03
C GLY A 140 -0.06 5.21 -18.28
N ASN A 141 -0.09 5.94 -19.39
CA ASN A 141 0.70 7.18 -19.56
C ASN A 141 0.12 8.22 -18.59
N GLY A 142 0.42 8.07 -17.30
CA GLY A 142 -0.18 8.89 -16.26
C GLY A 142 0.64 10.15 -16.02
N ASP A 143 0.21 11.26 -16.63
CA ASP A 143 -0.01 12.44 -15.79
C ASP A 143 -0.88 11.98 -14.61
N PHE A 144 -0.49 12.38 -13.40
CA PHE A 144 -1.08 11.95 -12.14
C PHE A 144 -2.57 12.33 -12.11
N ASP A 145 -3.44 11.51 -12.69
CA ASP A 145 -4.87 11.69 -12.57
C ASP A 145 -5.31 11.08 -11.25
N ILE A 146 -5.37 11.96 -10.24
CA ILE A 146 -5.92 11.72 -8.92
C ILE A 146 -7.26 10.95 -8.99
N ALA A 147 -8.04 11.14 -10.06
CA ALA A 147 -9.32 10.47 -10.25
C ALA A 147 -9.18 8.96 -10.53
N THR A 148 -8.11 8.52 -11.20
CA THR A 148 -7.95 7.11 -11.59
C THR A 148 -7.59 6.23 -10.39
N ALA A 149 -6.72 6.69 -9.50
CA ALA A 149 -6.40 5.96 -8.27
C ALA A 149 -7.60 5.87 -7.32
N ALA A 150 -8.41 6.94 -7.22
CA ALA A 150 -9.65 6.94 -6.44
C ALA A 150 -10.70 5.97 -7.01
N ARG A 151 -10.78 5.84 -8.33
CA ARG A 151 -11.67 4.90 -9.00
C ARG A 151 -11.29 3.45 -8.72
N LEU A 152 -10.00 3.11 -8.78
CA LEU A 152 -9.53 1.74 -8.47
C LEU A 152 -9.77 1.35 -7.01
N GLN A 153 -9.63 2.29 -6.06
CA GLN A 153 -9.98 2.03 -4.66
C GLN A 153 -11.50 1.86 -4.47
N THR A 154 -12.31 2.64 -5.19
CA THR A 154 -13.78 2.52 -5.13
C THR A 154 -14.26 1.21 -5.75
N GLU A 155 -13.65 0.78 -6.86
CA GLU A 155 -13.96 -0.49 -7.52
C GLU A 155 -13.49 -1.69 -6.68
N ALA A 156 -12.32 -1.60 -6.02
CA ALA A 156 -11.85 -2.65 -5.11
C ALA A 156 -12.71 -2.74 -3.84
N ALA A 157 -13.11 -1.61 -3.24
CA ALA A 157 -14.03 -1.57 -2.10
C ALA A 157 -15.45 -2.03 -2.47
N ALA A 158 -15.89 -1.80 -3.72
CA ALA A 158 -17.15 -2.31 -4.23
C ALA A 158 -17.09 -3.83 -4.51
N ALA A 159 -15.94 -4.34 -4.94
CA ALA A 159 -15.72 -5.77 -5.19
C ALA A 159 -15.56 -6.59 -3.89
N ASP A 160 -15.14 -5.96 -2.79
CA ASP A 160 -15.05 -6.57 -1.46
C ASP A 160 -16.37 -6.44 -0.65
N GLN A 161 -17.47 -6.00 -1.28
CA GLN A 161 -18.78 -6.33 -0.71
C GLN A 161 -18.93 -7.84 -0.78
N PRO A 162 -18.95 -8.56 0.36
CA PRO A 162 -19.20 -9.99 0.32
C PRO A 162 -20.52 -10.16 -0.40
N HIS A 163 -20.50 -10.86 -1.53
CA HIS A 163 -21.72 -11.35 -2.17
C HIS A 163 -22.64 -11.78 -1.05
N ARG A 164 -23.71 -10.99 -0.87
CA ARG A 164 -24.81 -11.28 0.04
C ARG A 164 -25.31 -12.62 -0.42
N ARG A 165 -24.75 -13.70 0.15
CA ARG A 165 -25.17 -15.06 -0.13
C ARG A 165 -26.65 -15.04 0.17
N GLU A 166 -27.48 -15.16 -0.87
CA GLU A 166 -28.89 -15.41 -0.64
C GLU A 166 -28.95 -16.56 0.37
N PRO A 167 -29.69 -16.40 1.48
CA PRO A 167 -29.81 -17.48 2.44
C PRO A 167 -30.33 -18.69 1.69
N ALA A 168 -29.54 -19.76 1.67
CA ALA A 168 -29.94 -21.03 1.11
C ALA A 168 -31.30 -21.39 1.73
N LYS A 169 -32.33 -21.44 0.90
CA LYS A 169 -33.66 -21.86 1.32
C LYS A 169 -33.55 -23.30 1.82
N GLY A 170 -33.67 -23.49 3.13
CA GLY A 170 -33.88 -24.80 3.75
C GLY A 170 -32.71 -25.32 4.58
N THR A 171 -32.62 -24.89 5.83
CA THR A 171 -32.15 -25.78 6.90
C THR A 171 -32.88 -25.42 8.17
N LEU A 172 -33.79 -26.29 8.61
CA LEU A 172 -34.39 -26.20 9.93
C LEU A 172 -33.25 -26.33 10.94
N THR A 173 -32.86 -25.24 11.56
CA THR A 173 -31.78 -25.23 12.55
C THR A 173 -32.19 -26.04 13.77
N PHE A 174 -31.26 -26.84 14.29
CA PHE A 174 -31.38 -27.72 15.46
C PHE A 174 -32.05 -27.06 16.68
N TRP A 175 -31.93 -25.73 16.81
CA TRP A 175 -32.57 -24.91 17.84
C TRP A 175 -34.11 -24.89 17.77
N THR A 176 -34.71 -24.98 16.58
CA THR A 176 -36.18 -24.97 16.44
C THR A 176 -36.80 -26.25 16.97
N VAL A 177 -36.11 -27.39 16.85
CA VAL A 177 -36.57 -28.69 17.39
C VAL A 177 -36.54 -28.67 18.91
N ILE A 178 -35.51 -28.08 19.52
CA ILE A 178 -35.38 -28.00 20.99
C ILE A 178 -36.51 -27.16 21.61
N VAL A 179 -36.86 -26.03 21.00
CA VAL A 179 -37.95 -25.18 21.52
C VAL A 179 -39.31 -25.89 21.47
N VAL A 180 -39.60 -26.64 20.40
CA VAL A 180 -40.86 -27.41 20.29
C VAL A 180 -40.93 -28.50 21.36
N VAL A 181 -39.83 -29.22 21.62
CA VAL A 181 -39.80 -30.28 22.64
C VAL A 181 -40.00 -29.71 24.06
N VAL A 182 -39.36 -28.58 24.39
CA VAL A 182 -39.51 -27.95 25.71
C VAL A 182 -40.93 -27.45 25.95
N VAL A 183 -41.57 -26.84 24.94
CA VAL A 183 -42.96 -26.37 25.05
C VAL A 183 -43.93 -27.55 25.21
N LEU A 184 -43.72 -28.65 24.48
CA LEU A 184 -44.55 -29.85 24.59
C LEU A 184 -44.47 -30.48 25.99
N VAL A 185 -43.26 -30.57 26.56
CA VAL A 185 -43.05 -31.10 27.92
C VAL A 185 -43.68 -30.20 28.99
N MET A 186 -43.64 -28.88 28.81
CA MET A 186 -44.32 -27.96 29.73
C MET A 186 -45.84 -28.10 29.68
N LEU A 187 -46.42 -28.24 28.49
CA LEU A 187 -47.87 -28.40 28.35
C LEU A 187 -48.37 -29.73 28.94
N MET A 188 -47.59 -30.81 28.81
CA MET A 188 -47.95 -32.11 29.42
C MET A 188 -47.91 -32.09 30.95
N ARG A 189 -47.11 -31.21 31.57
CA ARG A 189 -47.07 -31.06 33.04
C ARG A 189 -48.19 -30.20 33.62
N LEU A 190 -48.89 -29.43 32.79
CA LEU A 190 -50.02 -28.59 33.20
C LEU A 190 -51.37 -29.32 33.14
N ALA A 191 -51.41 -30.51 32.55
CA ALA A 191 -52.63 -31.30 32.35
C ALA A 191 -52.87 -32.38 33.43
N HIS A 192 -52.05 -32.42 34.48
CA HIS A 192 -52.17 -33.30 35.65
C HIS A 192 -52.24 -32.45 36.92
#